data_AF-A0A4R4U0A7-F1
#
_entry.id   AF-A0A4R4U0A7-F1
#
_cell.length_a   1.000
_cell.length_b   1.000
_cell.length_c   1.000
_cell.angle_alpha   90.00
_cell.angle_beta   90.00
_cell.angle_gamma   90.00
#
_symmetry.space_group_name_H-M   'P 1'
#
loop_
_entity.id
_entity.type
_entity.pdbx_description
1 polymer ?
#
loop_
_entity_poly.entity_id
_entity_poly.type
_entity_poly.pdbx_seq_one_letter_code
_entity_poly.pdbx_strand_id
1 'polypeptide(L)'
;MTLQRALLFMYAETPVHPGGDTGACAVDLPIQREVATGLPIIKGESLKGALREHFRERLPENQWEGMFGSKPPRGGGNTRPGSLRVHEAQLVAFPAPTLEGTFGWVTSPLATTRLARTAGLAGIQIAAAGALDPDDTTCLTSSRRRGKTVLGQYVQETRHDSALGSFATALAELALPGTVDDYLKMKLGKDLWCGVDGLLGAISRDCAPIVARVQLGAEDDDGNPTKTVQHGPFYSEYLPSETLLVALLEGRPQDLAEMAELDSGVLRVGGDESIGKGLIWCRLHLGVEST
;
A
#
# COMPACT_ATOMS: atom_id res chain seq x y z
N MET A 1 27.84 7.02 11.98
CA MET A 1 27.52 6.09 10.87
C MET A 1 26.52 6.80 9.97
N THR A 2 26.87 7.00 8.71
CA THR A 2 25.98 7.65 7.73
C THR A 2 24.87 6.66 7.37
N LEU A 3 23.62 7.11 7.52
CA LEU A 3 22.46 6.33 7.09
C LEU A 3 22.14 6.71 5.66
N GLN A 4 21.78 5.71 4.86
CA GLN A 4 21.22 5.90 3.54
C GLN A 4 19.71 5.74 3.60
N ARG A 5 19.05 6.21 2.54
CA ARG A 5 17.60 6.13 2.36
C ARG A 5 17.29 5.32 1.12
N ALA A 6 16.19 4.59 1.15
CA ALA A 6 15.62 3.94 -0.02
C ALA A 6 14.11 4.16 -0.07
N LEU A 7 13.56 4.15 -1.27
CA LEU A 7 12.13 4.27 -1.52
C LEU A 7 11.59 2.90 -1.94
N LEU A 8 10.66 2.35 -1.18
CA LEU A 8 10.02 1.08 -1.43
C LEU A 8 8.58 1.30 -1.92
N PHE A 9 8.34 1.07 -3.20
CA PHE A 9 6.98 0.97 -3.73
C PHE A 9 6.43 -0.42 -3.49
N MET A 10 5.12 -0.47 -3.24
CA MET A 10 4.37 -1.65 -2.89
C MET A 10 3.07 -1.68 -3.68
N TYR A 11 2.94 -2.68 -4.55
CA TYR A 11 1.80 -2.87 -5.43
C TYR A 11 1.05 -4.16 -5.09
N ALA A 12 -0.19 -4.05 -4.63
CA ALA A 12 -0.96 -5.18 -4.14
C ALA A 12 -1.37 -6.13 -5.27
N GLU A 13 -0.91 -7.39 -5.23
CA GLU A 13 -1.35 -8.46 -6.14
C GLU A 13 -2.68 -9.07 -5.66
N THR A 14 -2.78 -9.27 -4.35
CA THR A 14 -3.98 -9.81 -3.69
C THR A 14 -4.53 -8.79 -2.71
N PRO A 15 -5.80 -8.89 -2.28
CA PRO A 15 -6.31 -8.01 -1.25
C PRO A 15 -5.46 -8.10 0.02
N VAL A 16 -5.17 -6.95 0.65
CA VAL A 16 -4.24 -6.85 1.79
C VAL A 16 -5.03 -6.42 3.02
N HIS A 17 -4.81 -7.11 4.15
CA HIS A 17 -5.40 -6.73 5.44
C HIS A 17 -4.33 -6.22 6.40
N PRO A 18 -3.88 -4.95 6.28
CA PRO A 18 -3.09 -4.34 7.33
C PRO A 18 -4.03 -4.03 8.50
N GLY A 19 -4.13 -4.94 9.47
CA GLY A 19 -5.10 -4.86 10.57
C GLY A 19 -5.02 -3.53 11.32
N GLY A 20 -6.12 -2.79 11.30
CA GLY A 20 -6.28 -1.50 11.95
C GLY A 20 -6.90 -1.60 13.34
N ASP A 21 -6.95 -0.46 14.02
CA ASP A 21 -7.63 -0.34 15.31
C ASP A 21 -9.15 -0.33 15.05
N THR A 22 -9.89 -1.17 15.78
CA THR A 22 -11.34 -1.40 15.53
C THR A 22 -12.21 -0.17 15.79
N GLY A 23 -11.75 0.78 16.61
CA GLY A 23 -12.41 2.06 16.86
C GLY A 23 -13.92 1.96 17.14
N ALA A 24 -14.67 3.02 16.83
CA ALA A 24 -16.13 3.01 16.75
C ALA A 24 -16.58 2.79 15.30
N CYS A 25 -15.97 1.82 14.60
CA CYS A 25 -16.30 1.51 13.21
C CYS A 25 -17.43 0.45 13.14
N ALA A 26 -18.21 0.47 12.06
CA ALA A 26 -19.21 -0.57 11.78
C ALA A 26 -18.58 -1.90 11.30
N VAL A 27 -17.28 -1.90 11.02
CA VAL A 27 -16.53 -3.08 10.56
C VAL A 27 -15.71 -3.64 11.72
N ASP A 28 -15.83 -4.95 11.95
CA ASP A 28 -15.15 -5.63 13.07
C ASP A 28 -13.62 -5.62 12.92
N LEU A 29 -13.13 -5.79 11.70
CA LEU A 29 -11.70 -5.85 11.38
C LEU A 29 -11.40 -4.84 10.26
N PRO A 30 -11.24 -3.54 10.57
CA PRO A 30 -10.90 -2.52 9.59
C PRO A 30 -9.43 -2.59 9.19
N ILE A 31 -9.08 -1.92 8.08
CA ILE A 31 -7.67 -1.70 7.72
C ILE A 31 -7.08 -0.48 8.43
N GLN A 32 -5.76 -0.39 8.49
CA GLN A 32 -5.04 0.77 9.01
C GLN A 32 -5.29 2.01 8.14
N ARG A 33 -5.66 3.12 8.80
CA ARG A 33 -5.87 4.44 8.17
C ARG A 33 -5.16 5.53 8.97
N GLU A 34 -4.61 6.52 8.27
CA GLU A 34 -4.05 7.71 8.89
C GLU A 34 -5.19 8.54 9.50
N VAL A 35 -5.08 8.91 10.78
CA VAL A 35 -6.15 9.60 11.51
C VAL A 35 -6.54 10.93 10.87
N ALA A 36 -5.57 11.70 10.37
CA ALA A 36 -5.81 13.05 9.86
C ALA A 36 -6.52 13.09 8.50
N THR A 37 -6.26 12.10 7.63
CA THR A 37 -6.75 12.10 6.23
C THR A 37 -7.77 11.01 5.97
N GLY A 38 -7.80 9.96 6.80
CA GLY A 38 -8.57 8.74 6.57
C GLY A 38 -8.02 7.86 5.45
N LEU A 39 -6.88 8.21 4.84
CA LEU A 39 -6.28 7.42 3.77
C LEU A 39 -5.70 6.12 4.36
N PRO A 40 -5.83 4.98 3.64
CA PRO A 40 -5.19 3.75 4.04
C PRO A 40 -3.67 3.88 4.10
N ILE A 41 -3.09 3.22 5.10
CA ILE A 41 -1.64 3.18 5.34
C ILE A 41 -1.24 1.77 5.75
N ILE A 42 0.07 1.50 5.75
CA ILE A 42 0.64 0.37 6.49
C ILE A 42 1.63 0.95 7.49
N LYS A 43 1.32 0.85 8.78
CA LYS A 43 2.15 1.38 9.87
C LYS A 43 3.58 0.80 9.77
N GLY A 44 4.58 1.62 10.09
CA GLY A 44 5.99 1.26 9.94
C GLY A 44 6.38 0.01 10.73
N GLU A 45 5.78 -0.19 11.91
CA GLU A 45 5.98 -1.40 12.72
C GLU A 45 5.37 -2.65 12.08
N SER A 46 4.23 -2.55 11.42
CA SER A 46 3.61 -3.67 10.70
C SER A 46 4.45 -4.06 9.49
N LEU A 47 4.90 -3.06 8.71
CA LEU A 47 5.78 -3.29 7.56
C LEU A 47 7.15 -3.84 8.01
N LYS A 48 7.73 -3.31 9.10
CA LYS A 48 8.97 -3.84 9.68
C LYS A 48 8.81 -5.29 10.13
N GLY A 49 7.65 -5.64 10.69
CA GLY A 49 7.32 -7.02 11.05
C GLY A 49 7.31 -7.96 9.84
N ALA A 50 6.64 -7.55 8.76
CA ALA A 50 6.61 -8.30 7.51
C ALA A 50 8.01 -8.50 6.90
N LEU A 51 8.81 -7.43 6.83
CA LEU A 51 10.20 -7.50 6.38
C LEU A 51 11.04 -8.40 7.29
N ARG A 52 10.89 -8.26 8.61
CA ARG A 52 11.62 -9.08 9.58
C ARG A 52 11.35 -10.57 9.38
N GLU A 53 10.11 -10.95 9.10
CA GLU A 53 9.74 -12.35 8.82
C GLU A 53 10.29 -12.80 7.47
N HIS A 54 10.13 -11.99 6.42
CA HIS A 54 10.65 -12.30 5.08
C HIS A 54 12.15 -12.64 5.09
N PHE A 55 12.95 -11.86 5.82
CA PHE A 55 14.39 -12.05 5.88
C PHE A 55 14.86 -13.07 6.94
N ARG A 56 13.96 -13.70 7.71
CA ARG A 56 14.32 -14.59 8.83
C ARG A 56 15.18 -15.78 8.43
N GLU A 57 14.87 -16.40 7.30
CA GLU A 57 15.60 -17.57 6.77
C GLU A 57 16.61 -17.20 5.68
N ARG A 58 16.62 -15.92 5.26
CA ARG A 58 17.46 -15.41 4.16
C ARG A 58 18.77 -14.79 4.64
N LEU A 59 18.82 -14.37 5.91
CA LEU A 59 19.99 -13.75 6.51
C LEU A 59 20.56 -14.56 7.69
N PRO A 60 21.88 -14.54 7.90
CA PRO A 60 22.48 -15.02 9.14
C PRO A 60 21.88 -14.36 10.39
N GLU A 61 21.73 -15.10 11.48
CA GLU A 61 21.01 -14.63 12.68
C GLU A 61 21.59 -13.33 13.27
N ASN A 62 22.92 -13.19 13.28
CA ASN A 62 23.60 -11.98 13.75
C ASN A 62 23.29 -10.74 12.89
N GLN A 63 23.19 -10.92 11.57
CA GLN A 63 22.85 -9.84 10.63
C GLN A 63 21.37 -9.49 10.73
N TRP A 64 20.51 -10.50 10.76
CA TRP A 64 19.06 -10.34 10.95
C TRP A 64 18.73 -9.59 12.25
N GLU A 65 19.34 -9.98 13.37
CA GLU A 65 19.16 -9.26 14.64
C GLU A 65 19.75 -7.85 14.58
N GLY A 66 20.88 -7.66 13.90
CA GLY A 66 21.48 -6.35 13.69
C GLY A 66 20.56 -5.39 12.92
N MET A 67 19.85 -5.89 11.91
CA MET A 67 18.94 -5.10 11.07
C MET A 67 17.60 -4.82 11.77
N PHE A 68 16.96 -5.85 12.33
CA PHE A 68 15.59 -5.76 12.83
C PHE A 68 15.49 -5.55 14.35
N GLY A 69 16.55 -5.82 15.08
CA GLY A 69 16.63 -5.74 16.54
C GLY A 69 16.49 -7.12 17.21
N SER A 70 17.00 -7.23 18.44
CA SER A 70 17.00 -8.50 19.17
C SER A 70 15.58 -8.92 19.59
N LYS A 71 15.39 -10.22 19.84
CA LYS A 71 14.15 -10.70 20.48
C LYS A 71 14.07 -10.16 21.92
N PRO A 72 12.87 -9.85 22.45
CA PRO A 72 12.71 -9.56 23.87
C PRO A 72 13.09 -10.79 24.71
N PRO A 73 13.97 -10.66 25.72
CA PRO A 73 14.34 -11.79 26.57
C PRO A 73 13.14 -12.25 27.43
N ARG A 74 12.95 -13.57 27.58
CA ARG A 74 11.82 -14.19 28.30
C ARG A 74 11.71 -13.81 29.79
N GLY A 75 12.74 -13.21 30.39
CA GLY A 75 12.79 -12.83 31.80
C GLY A 75 13.05 -11.34 32.07
N GLY A 76 12.92 -10.48 31.06
CA GLY A 76 13.35 -9.08 31.14
C GLY A 76 14.86 -8.92 30.95
N GLY A 77 15.28 -7.81 30.35
CA GLY A 77 16.67 -7.54 29.99
C GLY A 77 16.79 -6.53 28.84
N ASN A 78 18.03 -6.13 28.52
CA ASN A 78 18.28 -5.11 27.50
C ASN A 78 17.99 -5.64 26.09
N THR A 79 17.07 -4.99 25.40
CA THR A 79 16.85 -5.18 23.95
C THR A 79 17.83 -4.34 23.16
N ARG A 80 18.30 -4.86 22.03
CA ARG A 80 19.14 -4.09 21.08
C ARG A 80 18.27 -3.61 19.92
N PRO A 81 18.18 -2.29 19.66
CA PRO A 81 17.45 -1.78 18.52
C PRO A 81 18.14 -2.19 17.21
N GLY A 82 17.34 -2.51 16.20
CA GLY A 82 17.85 -2.77 14.85
C GLY A 82 18.28 -1.48 14.15
N SER A 83 19.21 -1.60 13.20
CA SER A 83 19.69 -0.49 12.38
C SER A 83 18.70 -0.03 11.32
N LEU A 84 17.79 -0.91 10.87
CA LEU A 84 16.78 -0.58 9.86
C LEU A 84 15.60 0.17 10.50
N ARG A 85 15.29 1.32 9.93
CA ARG A 85 14.12 2.14 10.23
C ARG A 85 13.17 2.06 9.05
N VAL A 86 11.97 1.59 9.32
CA VAL A 86 10.92 1.40 8.32
C VAL A 86 9.85 2.43 8.65
N HIS A 87 9.63 3.35 7.73
CA HIS A 87 8.59 4.37 7.89
C HIS A 87 7.25 3.83 7.40
N GLU A 88 6.19 4.51 7.78
CA GLU A 88 4.83 4.19 7.34
C GLU A 88 4.72 4.19 5.80
N ALA A 89 4.01 3.21 5.27
CA ALA A 89 3.66 3.17 3.87
C ALA A 89 2.41 4.01 3.59
N GLN A 90 2.55 5.00 2.73
CA GLN A 90 1.51 5.96 2.41
C GLN A 90 0.87 5.62 1.06
N LEU A 91 -0.45 5.83 0.95
CA LEU A 91 -1.18 5.64 -0.29
C LEU A 91 -0.66 6.59 -1.39
N VAL A 92 -0.35 6.03 -2.55
CA VAL A 92 -0.02 6.78 -3.77
C VAL A 92 -1.22 6.83 -4.70
N ALA A 93 -1.85 5.67 -4.94
CA ALA A 93 -3.03 5.58 -5.78
C ALA A 93 -3.91 4.39 -5.36
N PHE A 94 -5.23 4.59 -5.41
CA PHE A 94 -6.22 3.59 -5.03
C PHE A 94 -7.04 3.16 -6.26
N PRO A 95 -7.25 1.86 -6.51
CA PRO A 95 -8.03 1.40 -7.64
C PRO A 95 -9.52 1.55 -7.35
N ALA A 96 -10.22 2.26 -8.24
CA ALA A 96 -11.66 2.46 -8.19
C ALA A 96 -12.30 1.79 -9.42
N PRO A 97 -13.43 1.07 -9.26
CA PRO A 97 -14.21 0.59 -10.39
C PRO A 97 -14.62 1.74 -11.32
N THR A 98 -14.63 1.50 -12.62
CA THR A 98 -15.06 2.48 -13.63
C THR A 98 -16.02 1.82 -14.62
N LEU A 99 -16.93 2.60 -15.22
CA LEU A 99 -17.87 2.08 -16.23
C LEU A 99 -17.20 1.57 -17.51
N GLU A 100 -15.99 2.07 -17.79
CA GLU A 100 -15.24 1.74 -18.99
C GLU A 100 -13.76 1.57 -18.63
N GLY A 101 -13.16 0.47 -19.07
CA GLY A 101 -11.78 0.13 -18.70
C GLY A 101 -11.67 -0.67 -17.40
N THR A 102 -12.80 -1.17 -16.88
CA THR A 102 -12.96 -2.01 -15.68
C THR A 102 -12.68 -1.29 -14.37
N PHE A 103 -11.50 -0.70 -14.23
CA PHE A 103 -11.10 0.09 -13.07
C PHE A 103 -10.09 1.15 -13.48
N GLY A 104 -9.79 2.03 -12.53
CA GLY A 104 -8.85 3.11 -12.69
C GLY A 104 -8.15 3.46 -11.40
N TRP A 105 -6.94 4.02 -11.47
CA TRP A 105 -6.25 4.50 -10.29
C TRP A 105 -6.66 5.93 -9.98
N VAL A 106 -7.01 6.18 -8.73
CA VAL A 106 -7.33 7.51 -8.24
C VAL A 106 -6.23 7.96 -7.27
N THR A 107 -5.73 9.17 -7.49
CA THR A 107 -4.80 9.87 -6.60
C THR A 107 -5.36 11.25 -6.27
N SER A 108 -4.60 12.05 -5.53
CA SER A 108 -4.97 13.41 -5.15
C SER A 108 -3.73 14.31 -5.02
N PRO A 109 -3.89 15.65 -5.00
CA PRO A 109 -2.78 16.57 -4.79
C PRO A 109 -1.96 16.28 -3.52
N LEU A 110 -2.62 15.88 -2.42
CA LEU A 110 -1.92 15.50 -1.20
C LEU A 110 -1.08 14.23 -1.38
N ALA A 111 -1.63 13.18 -2.00
CA ALA A 111 -0.92 11.92 -2.21
C ALA A 111 0.30 12.10 -3.13
N THR A 112 0.16 12.82 -4.25
CA THR A 112 1.26 13.10 -5.17
C THR A 112 2.34 13.99 -4.54
N THR A 113 1.94 15.00 -3.77
CA THR A 113 2.88 15.89 -3.06
C THR A 113 3.64 15.13 -1.98
N ARG A 114 2.98 14.23 -1.24
CA ARG A 114 3.64 13.37 -0.25
C ARG A 114 4.63 12.42 -0.91
N LEU A 115 4.27 11.78 -2.03
CA LEU A 115 5.19 10.94 -2.78
C LEU A 115 6.44 11.72 -3.21
N ALA A 116 6.28 12.89 -3.85
CA ALA A 116 7.41 13.70 -4.29
C ALA A 116 8.31 14.13 -3.13
N ARG A 117 7.71 14.55 -2.00
CA ARG A 117 8.44 14.92 -0.78
C ARG A 117 9.23 13.74 -0.20
N THR A 118 8.62 12.57 -0.10
CA THR A 118 9.27 11.35 0.41
C THR A 118 10.38 10.86 -0.51
N ALA A 119 10.16 10.87 -1.83
CA ALA A 119 11.18 10.54 -2.81
C ALA A 119 12.37 11.52 -2.76
N GLY A 120 12.09 12.82 -2.57
CA GLY A 120 13.11 13.84 -2.37
C GLY A 120 14.01 13.59 -1.16
N LEU A 121 13.50 13.01 -0.06
CA LEU A 121 14.31 12.62 1.09
C LEU A 121 15.34 11.54 0.74
N ALA A 122 15.01 10.66 -0.21
CA ALA A 122 15.90 9.64 -0.76
C ALA A 122 16.73 10.14 -1.96
N GLY A 123 16.67 11.42 -2.31
CA GLY A 123 17.36 11.97 -3.48
C GLY A 123 16.80 11.50 -4.82
N ILE A 124 15.61 10.88 -4.83
CA ILE A 124 14.94 10.41 -6.05
C ILE A 124 14.03 11.52 -6.56
N GLN A 125 14.29 11.97 -7.79
CA GLN A 125 13.48 13.01 -8.42
C GLN A 125 12.25 12.38 -9.07
N ILE A 126 11.11 12.55 -8.42
CA ILE A 126 9.79 12.33 -9.02
C ILE A 126 9.24 13.72 -9.30
N ALA A 127 9.06 14.07 -10.57
CA ALA A 127 8.35 15.29 -10.91
C ALA A 127 6.98 15.21 -10.23
N ALA A 128 6.72 16.08 -9.26
CA ALA A 128 5.36 16.27 -8.80
C ALA A 128 4.53 16.59 -10.05
N ALA A 129 3.41 15.89 -10.25
CA ALA A 129 2.44 16.34 -11.23
C ALA A 129 2.05 17.77 -10.80
N GLY A 130 2.51 18.79 -11.52
CA GLY A 130 2.70 20.20 -11.09
C GLY A 130 1.76 20.76 -10.00
N ALA A 131 1.08 21.86 -10.29
CA ALA A 131 -0.03 22.29 -9.44
C ALA A 131 -1.29 21.56 -9.95
N LEU A 132 -1.45 20.29 -9.55
CA LEU A 132 -2.70 19.57 -9.80
C LEU A 132 -3.83 20.34 -9.10
N ASP A 133 -4.78 20.82 -9.89
CA ASP A 133 -5.90 21.64 -9.43
C ASP A 133 -7.24 21.02 -9.85
N PRO A 134 -7.59 19.84 -9.30
CA PRO A 134 -8.95 19.32 -9.41
C PRO A 134 -9.91 20.15 -8.54
N ASP A 135 -11.19 20.10 -8.86
CA ASP A 135 -12.25 20.66 -8.02
C ASP A 135 -13.24 19.56 -7.59
N ASP A 136 -14.19 19.87 -6.70
CA ASP A 136 -15.13 18.91 -6.13
C ASP A 136 -15.96 18.15 -7.19
N THR A 137 -16.11 18.73 -8.38
CA THR A 137 -16.91 18.18 -9.48
C THR A 137 -16.08 17.67 -10.66
N THR A 138 -14.82 18.08 -10.75
CA THR A 138 -13.94 17.82 -11.89
C THR A 138 -12.65 17.14 -11.46
N CYS A 139 -12.48 15.89 -11.89
CA CYS A 139 -11.22 15.18 -11.79
C CYS A 139 -10.31 15.48 -12.98
N LEU A 140 -9.02 15.52 -12.74
CA LEU A 140 -8.02 15.47 -13.81
C LEU A 140 -7.85 14.03 -14.29
N THR A 141 -7.56 13.84 -15.57
CA THR A 141 -7.30 12.51 -16.15
C THR A 141 -6.05 12.52 -17.02
N SER A 142 -5.26 11.44 -16.95
CA SER A 142 -4.07 11.26 -17.79
C SER A 142 -4.38 10.99 -19.26
N SER A 143 -5.64 10.73 -19.64
CA SER A 143 -6.02 10.47 -21.04
C SER A 143 -7.13 11.40 -21.55
N ARG A 144 -7.09 11.75 -22.84
CA ARG A 144 -8.03 12.69 -23.49
C ARG A 144 -9.44 12.13 -23.71
N ARG A 145 -9.78 11.00 -23.09
CA ARG A 145 -10.89 10.17 -23.59
C ARG A 145 -12.27 10.61 -23.13
N ARG A 146 -12.41 11.49 -22.12
CA ARG A 146 -13.70 11.64 -21.42
C ARG A 146 -14.05 13.08 -21.05
N GLY A 147 -15.34 13.39 -21.09
CA GLY A 147 -15.94 14.58 -20.47
C GLY A 147 -16.55 14.27 -19.10
N LYS A 148 -17.02 13.03 -18.87
CA LYS A 148 -17.52 12.54 -17.57
C LYS A 148 -17.00 11.13 -17.29
N THR A 149 -16.90 10.77 -16.02
CA THR A 149 -16.55 9.43 -15.57
C THR A 149 -17.30 9.06 -14.29
N VAL A 150 -17.28 7.78 -13.96
CA VAL A 150 -17.69 7.26 -12.65
C VAL A 150 -16.46 6.58 -12.03
N LEU A 151 -16.13 6.98 -10.80
CA LEU A 151 -15.06 6.40 -9.99
C LEU A 151 -15.71 5.79 -8.74
N GLY A 152 -15.86 4.46 -8.72
CA GLY A 152 -16.69 3.77 -7.74
C GLY A 152 -18.15 4.16 -7.88
N GLN A 153 -18.66 4.95 -6.93
CA GLN A 153 -20.02 5.50 -6.95
C GLN A 153 -20.08 7.01 -7.24
N TYR A 154 -18.92 7.64 -7.47
CA TYR A 154 -18.81 9.09 -7.61
C TYR A 154 -18.82 9.50 -9.08
N VAL A 155 -19.78 10.34 -9.47
CA VAL A 155 -19.83 10.95 -10.80
C VAL A 155 -18.95 12.20 -10.81
N GLN A 156 -18.09 12.31 -11.82
CA GLN A 156 -17.15 13.42 -11.96
C GLN A 156 -17.10 13.88 -13.42
N GLU A 157 -17.05 15.19 -13.65
CA GLU A 157 -16.55 15.73 -14.91
C GLU A 157 -15.04 15.44 -15.01
N THR A 158 -14.51 15.39 -16.23
CA THR A 158 -13.09 15.10 -16.43
C THR A 158 -12.41 16.14 -17.29
N ARG A 159 -11.27 16.64 -16.81
CA ARG A 159 -10.38 17.55 -17.54
C ARG A 159 -9.06 16.84 -17.81
N HIS A 160 -8.70 16.70 -19.07
CA HIS A 160 -7.40 16.14 -19.41
C HIS A 160 -6.27 17.06 -18.94
N ASP A 161 -5.26 16.47 -18.30
CA ASP A 161 -4.07 17.16 -17.85
C ASP A 161 -2.80 16.43 -18.32
N SER A 162 -1.96 17.13 -19.10
CA SER A 162 -0.74 16.52 -19.64
C SER A 162 0.34 16.29 -18.59
N ALA A 163 0.37 17.09 -17.52
CA ALA A 163 1.34 16.88 -16.44
C ALA A 163 0.98 15.62 -15.65
N LEU A 164 -0.32 15.38 -15.40
CA LEU A 164 -0.81 14.12 -14.85
C LEU A 164 -0.48 12.94 -15.76
N GLY A 165 -0.61 13.09 -17.08
CA GLY A 165 -0.22 12.05 -18.05
C GLY A 165 1.26 11.68 -18.00
N SER A 166 2.14 12.68 -17.97
CA SER A 166 3.59 12.47 -17.81
C SER A 166 3.92 11.82 -16.46
N PHE A 167 3.27 12.29 -15.39
CA PHE A 167 3.43 11.72 -14.05
C PHE A 167 2.97 10.27 -13.99
N ALA A 168 1.80 9.94 -14.55
CA ALA A 168 1.27 8.58 -14.56
C ALA A 168 2.23 7.59 -15.25
N THR A 169 2.80 8.01 -16.38
CA THR A 169 3.80 7.21 -17.12
C THR A 169 5.08 7.02 -16.30
N ALA A 170 5.61 8.09 -15.70
CA ALA A 170 6.81 8.00 -14.85
C ALA A 170 6.57 7.15 -13.59
N LEU A 171 5.39 7.28 -12.99
CA LEU A 171 4.98 6.51 -11.82
C LEU A 171 4.90 5.02 -12.16
N ALA A 172 4.35 4.65 -13.32
CA ALA A 172 4.27 3.25 -13.75
C ALA A 172 5.65 2.60 -13.85
N GLU A 173 6.64 3.29 -14.44
CA GLU A 173 8.01 2.75 -14.56
C GLU A 173 8.73 2.63 -13.21
N LEU A 174 8.48 3.59 -12.33
CA LEU A 174 9.13 3.65 -11.03
C LEU A 174 8.52 2.63 -10.04
N ALA A 175 7.20 2.48 -10.05
CA ALA A 175 6.48 1.79 -8.99
C ALA A 175 6.13 0.33 -9.33
N LEU A 176 5.92 0.00 -10.60
CA LEU A 176 5.55 -1.36 -11.02
C LEU A 176 6.79 -2.13 -11.48
N PRO A 177 7.01 -3.37 -11.01
CA PRO A 177 8.13 -4.17 -11.48
C PRO A 177 8.02 -4.61 -12.92
N GLY A 178 9.17 -4.93 -13.55
CA GLY A 178 9.19 -5.45 -14.91
C GLY A 178 8.53 -6.83 -15.04
N THR A 179 8.37 -7.54 -13.92
CA THR A 179 7.60 -8.79 -13.84
C THR A 179 6.08 -8.56 -13.81
N VAL A 180 5.62 -7.35 -13.49
CA VAL A 180 4.22 -6.95 -13.64
C VAL A 180 3.98 -6.64 -15.11
N ASP A 181 2.92 -7.25 -15.66
CA ASP A 181 2.55 -7.22 -17.09
C ASP A 181 2.64 -5.80 -17.68
N ASP A 182 3.28 -5.67 -18.86
CA ASP A 182 3.37 -4.42 -19.63
C ASP A 182 2.00 -3.76 -19.82
N TYR A 183 0.94 -4.57 -19.90
CA TYR A 183 -0.44 -4.09 -19.92
C TYR A 183 -0.76 -3.19 -18.72
N LEU A 184 -0.40 -3.58 -17.50
CA LEU A 184 -0.70 -2.82 -16.28
C LEU A 184 0.10 -1.53 -16.21
N LYS A 185 1.36 -1.52 -16.67
CA LYS A 185 2.14 -0.29 -16.80
C LYS A 185 1.51 0.69 -17.78
N MET A 186 1.14 0.21 -18.97
CA MET A 186 0.44 1.03 -19.97
C MET A 186 -0.91 1.51 -19.45
N LYS A 187 -1.62 0.65 -18.70
CA LYS A 187 -2.91 0.99 -18.09
C LYS A 187 -2.75 2.09 -17.05
N LEU A 188 -1.81 1.98 -16.12
CA LEU A 188 -1.58 3.01 -15.09
C LEU A 188 -1.21 4.36 -15.73
N GLY A 189 -0.38 4.37 -16.78
CA GLY A 189 -0.07 5.59 -17.52
C GLY A 189 -1.30 6.28 -18.14
N LYS A 190 -2.32 5.51 -18.54
CA LYS A 190 -3.51 5.99 -19.24
C LYS A 190 -4.74 6.22 -18.35
N ASP A 191 -4.85 5.44 -17.29
CA ASP A 191 -6.02 5.30 -16.43
C ASP A 191 -5.64 5.74 -15.00
N LEU A 192 -5.04 6.93 -14.90
CA LEU A 192 -4.83 7.65 -13.64
C LEU A 192 -5.73 8.89 -13.61
N TRP A 193 -6.50 9.02 -12.53
CA TRP A 193 -7.33 10.18 -12.22
C TRP A 193 -6.80 10.88 -10.98
N CYS A 194 -6.86 12.21 -10.98
CA CYS A 194 -6.57 13.01 -9.80
C CYS A 194 -7.81 13.81 -9.42
N GLY A 195 -8.38 13.51 -8.27
CA GLY A 195 -9.49 14.26 -7.68
C GLY A 195 -9.04 15.06 -6.46
N VAL A 196 -9.95 15.81 -5.86
CA VAL A 196 -9.70 16.46 -4.56
C VAL A 196 -9.38 15.41 -3.48
N ASP A 197 -8.65 15.81 -2.44
CA ASP A 197 -8.21 14.89 -1.38
C ASP A 197 -9.39 14.17 -0.69
N GLY A 198 -10.51 14.89 -0.51
CA GLY A 198 -11.74 14.33 0.02
C GLY A 198 -12.33 13.21 -0.84
N LEU A 199 -12.23 13.32 -2.18
CA LEU A 199 -12.71 12.30 -3.10
C LEU A 199 -11.86 11.03 -3.00
N LEU A 200 -10.53 11.16 -2.94
CA LEU A 200 -9.65 10.00 -2.74
C LEU A 200 -9.95 9.31 -1.39
N GLY A 201 -10.13 10.11 -0.33
CA GLY A 201 -10.52 9.59 0.98
C GLY A 201 -11.85 8.82 0.94
N ALA A 202 -12.86 9.37 0.27
CA ALA A 202 -14.17 8.75 0.13
C ALA A 202 -14.13 7.46 -0.71
N ILE A 203 -13.47 7.50 -1.87
CA ILE A 203 -13.25 6.33 -2.74
C ILE A 203 -12.51 5.22 -1.98
N SER A 204 -11.42 5.55 -1.28
CA SER A 204 -10.64 4.55 -0.54
C SER A 204 -11.41 3.88 0.60
N ARG A 205 -12.49 4.51 1.07
CA ARG A 205 -13.36 3.99 2.13
C ARG A 205 -14.48 3.13 1.54
N ASP A 206 -15.13 3.63 0.51
CA ASP A 206 -16.33 2.99 -0.04
C ASP A 206 -16.02 1.87 -1.04
N CYS A 207 -14.85 1.94 -1.69
CA CYS A 207 -14.40 0.94 -2.65
C CYS A 207 -13.46 -0.10 -2.03
N ALA A 208 -13.14 0.01 -0.73
CA ALA A 208 -12.42 -1.03 -0.01
C ALA A 208 -13.36 -2.24 0.21
N PRO A 209 -12.98 -3.46 -0.22
CA PRO A 209 -13.82 -4.63 -0.03
C PRO A 209 -14.07 -4.92 1.45
N ILE A 210 -15.34 -5.07 1.82
CA ILE A 210 -15.77 -5.58 3.12
C ILE A 210 -16.36 -6.97 2.92
N VAL A 211 -15.74 -7.98 3.52
CA VAL A 211 -16.13 -9.39 3.37
C VAL A 211 -16.67 -9.92 4.69
N ALA A 212 -17.88 -10.46 4.66
CA ALA A 212 -18.44 -11.21 5.79
C ALA A 212 -17.81 -12.60 5.87
N ARG A 213 -17.39 -12.99 7.06
CA ARG A 213 -16.80 -14.28 7.37
C ARG A 213 -17.55 -14.93 8.53
N VAL A 214 -17.66 -16.25 8.46
CA VAL A 214 -18.30 -17.07 9.49
C VAL A 214 -17.41 -18.28 9.78
N GLN A 215 -17.49 -18.77 11.01
CA GLN A 215 -16.96 -20.08 11.37
C GLN A 215 -18.12 -21.08 11.39
N LEU A 216 -17.98 -22.16 10.63
CA LEU A 216 -18.92 -23.29 10.66
C LEU A 216 -18.47 -24.32 11.70
N GLY A 217 -19.40 -25.19 12.11
CA GLY A 217 -19.11 -26.30 13.03
C GLY A 217 -19.87 -26.23 14.34
N ALA A 218 -21.07 -25.62 14.37
CA ALA A 218 -21.88 -25.67 15.58
C ALA A 218 -22.26 -27.12 15.89
N GLU A 219 -22.23 -27.48 17.16
CA GLU A 219 -22.52 -28.84 17.62
C GLU A 219 -24.03 -29.10 17.62
N ASP A 220 -24.44 -30.30 17.19
CA ASP A 220 -25.80 -30.79 17.41
C ASP A 220 -25.98 -31.29 18.86
N ASP A 221 -27.18 -31.76 19.20
CA ASP A 221 -27.50 -32.27 20.54
C ASP A 221 -26.62 -33.47 20.96
N ASP A 222 -26.00 -34.17 20.00
CA ASP A 222 -25.10 -35.30 20.21
C ASP A 222 -23.61 -34.89 20.24
N GLY A 223 -23.31 -33.59 20.14
CA GLY A 223 -21.95 -33.04 20.16
C GLY A 223 -21.19 -33.16 18.83
N ASN A 224 -21.87 -33.47 17.72
CA ASN A 224 -21.24 -33.58 16.41
C ASN A 224 -21.24 -32.24 15.67
N PRO A 225 -20.12 -31.85 15.02
CA PRO A 225 -20.05 -30.60 14.27
C PRO A 225 -20.93 -30.65 13.03
N THR A 226 -21.77 -29.63 12.86
CA THR A 226 -22.69 -29.50 11.73
C THR A 226 -22.23 -28.44 10.74
N LYS A 227 -22.82 -28.42 9.53
CA LYS A 227 -22.60 -27.36 8.53
C LYS A 227 -23.40 -26.09 8.84
N THR A 228 -23.48 -25.72 10.12
CA THR A 228 -24.16 -24.51 10.59
C THR A 228 -23.15 -23.57 11.25
N VAL A 229 -23.50 -22.29 11.32
CA VAL A 229 -22.62 -21.23 11.86
C VAL A 229 -22.48 -21.40 13.36
N GLN A 230 -21.23 -21.47 13.83
CA GLN A 230 -20.87 -21.46 15.24
C GLN A 230 -20.54 -20.04 15.73
N HIS A 231 -19.80 -19.28 14.93
CA HIS A 231 -19.39 -17.91 15.24
C HIS A 231 -19.48 -16.98 14.02
N GLY A 232 -19.81 -15.71 14.27
CA GLY A 232 -19.98 -14.66 13.26
C GLY A 232 -21.44 -14.28 12.99
N PRO A 233 -21.71 -13.46 11.95
CA PRO A 233 -20.74 -12.94 10.99
C PRO A 233 -19.76 -11.94 11.62
N PHE A 234 -18.53 -11.91 11.11
CA PHE A 234 -17.57 -10.84 11.32
C PHE A 234 -17.16 -10.26 9.97
N TYR A 235 -16.99 -8.94 9.92
CA TYR A 235 -16.69 -8.20 8.70
C TYR A 235 -15.23 -7.76 8.68
N SER A 236 -14.53 -8.13 7.62
CA SER A 236 -13.13 -7.77 7.39
C SER A 236 -13.02 -6.82 6.20
N GLU A 237 -12.38 -5.67 6.40
CA GLU A 237 -12.02 -4.73 5.34
C GLU A 237 -10.66 -5.11 4.75
N TYR A 238 -10.50 -4.90 3.45
CA TYR A 238 -9.24 -5.13 2.74
C TYR A 238 -8.88 -3.93 1.88
N LEU A 239 -7.58 -3.70 1.69
CA LEU A 239 -7.10 -2.98 0.53
C LEU A 239 -7.34 -3.86 -0.71
N PRO A 240 -7.92 -3.34 -1.79
CA PRO A 240 -8.07 -4.11 -3.02
C PRO A 240 -6.71 -4.40 -3.66
N SER A 241 -6.64 -5.48 -4.45
CA SER A 241 -5.58 -5.65 -5.44
C SER A 241 -5.43 -4.39 -6.29
N GLU A 242 -4.25 -4.17 -6.86
CA GLU A 242 -3.85 -2.98 -7.62
C GLU A 242 -3.62 -1.71 -6.77
N THR A 243 -3.78 -1.77 -5.43
CA THR A 243 -3.45 -0.64 -4.54
C THR A 243 -1.95 -0.34 -4.60
N LEU A 244 -1.60 0.94 -4.77
CA LEU A 244 -0.22 1.39 -4.81
C LEU A 244 0.14 2.22 -3.56
N LEU A 245 1.15 1.77 -2.84
CA LEU A 245 1.69 2.36 -1.62
C LEU A 245 3.19 2.66 -1.79
N VAL A 246 3.72 3.55 -0.96
CA VAL A 246 5.15 3.86 -0.90
C VAL A 246 5.63 4.03 0.53
N ALA A 247 6.78 3.46 0.88
CA ALA A 247 7.43 3.63 2.18
C ALA A 247 8.87 4.12 2.02
N LEU A 248 9.34 4.91 2.98
CA LEU A 248 10.75 5.25 3.12
C LEU A 248 11.44 4.22 4.02
N LEU A 249 12.61 3.74 3.60
CA LEU A 249 13.51 2.93 4.42
C LEU A 249 14.75 3.75 4.73
N GLU A 250 15.24 3.63 5.97
CA GLU A 250 16.50 4.24 6.41
C GLU A 250 17.36 3.18 7.10
N GLY A 251 18.62 3.04 6.68
CA GLY A 251 19.49 1.99 7.21
C GLY A 251 20.96 2.24 6.90
N ARG A 252 21.83 1.35 7.38
CA ARG A 252 23.23 1.35 6.93
C ARG A 252 23.27 0.90 5.47
N PRO A 253 24.26 1.35 4.67
CA PRO A 253 24.37 0.95 3.26
C PRO A 253 24.29 -0.57 3.06
N GLN A 254 25.00 -1.34 3.88
CA GLN A 254 24.95 -2.80 3.81
C GLN A 254 23.57 -3.40 4.15
N ASP A 255 22.79 -2.77 5.03
CA ASP A 255 21.46 -3.29 5.38
C ASP A 255 20.46 -3.02 4.25
N LEU A 256 20.57 -1.86 3.58
CA LEU A 256 19.75 -1.53 2.42
C LEU A 256 20.16 -2.33 1.19
N ALA A 257 21.42 -2.74 1.07
CA ALA A 257 21.87 -3.65 0.03
C ALA A 257 21.17 -5.01 0.11
N GLU A 258 20.96 -5.55 1.33
CA GLU A 258 20.17 -6.79 1.51
C GLU A 258 18.71 -6.61 1.07
N MET A 259 18.14 -5.41 1.23
CA MET A 259 16.77 -5.12 0.78
C MET A 259 16.62 -5.19 -0.74
N ALA A 260 17.70 -5.16 -1.52
CA ALA A 260 17.65 -5.17 -2.98
C ALA A 260 16.96 -6.42 -3.55
N GLU A 261 16.88 -7.53 -2.81
CA GLU A 261 16.11 -8.71 -3.22
C GLU A 261 14.60 -8.45 -3.36
N LEU A 262 14.11 -7.39 -2.70
CA LEU A 262 12.71 -6.97 -2.81
C LEU A 262 12.45 -6.28 -4.15
N ASP A 263 13.46 -5.79 -4.87
CA ASP A 263 13.22 -5.16 -6.17
C ASP A 263 12.73 -6.21 -7.17
N SER A 264 11.50 -6.04 -7.66
CA SER A 264 10.77 -7.05 -8.44
C SER A 264 10.46 -8.36 -7.69
N GLY A 265 10.66 -8.37 -6.38
CA GLY A 265 10.25 -9.44 -5.47
C GLY A 265 8.83 -9.25 -4.94
N VAL A 266 8.37 -10.24 -4.17
CA VAL A 266 7.05 -10.21 -3.53
C VAL A 266 7.22 -10.29 -2.01
N LEU A 267 6.51 -9.42 -1.30
CA LEU A 267 6.42 -9.39 0.15
C LEU A 267 5.00 -9.81 0.58
N ARG A 268 4.91 -10.52 1.70
CA ARG A 268 3.65 -10.78 2.39
C ARG A 268 3.44 -9.73 3.47
N VAL A 269 2.33 -8.99 3.43
CA VAL A 269 2.02 -7.94 4.41
C VAL A 269 0.60 -8.09 4.94
N GLY A 270 0.42 -7.85 6.25
CA GLY A 270 -0.87 -7.92 6.91
C GLY A 270 -1.25 -9.32 7.40
N GLY A 271 -2.51 -9.47 7.79
CA GLY A 271 -3.08 -10.74 8.23
C GLY A 271 -3.69 -11.58 7.09
N ASP A 272 -4.40 -12.64 7.46
CA ASP A 272 -5.16 -13.49 6.53
C ASP A 272 -4.32 -14.20 5.44
N GLU A 273 -3.03 -14.43 5.72
CA GLU A 273 -2.11 -15.08 4.77
C GLU A 273 -2.62 -16.47 4.33
N SER A 274 -3.12 -17.28 5.27
CA SER A 274 -3.59 -18.65 4.99
C SER A 274 -4.82 -18.71 4.06
N ILE A 275 -5.50 -17.59 3.84
CA ILE A 275 -6.63 -17.44 2.90
C ILE A 275 -6.26 -16.57 1.70
N GLY A 276 -4.96 -16.49 1.38
CA GLY A 276 -4.44 -15.88 0.15
C GLY A 276 -4.49 -14.36 0.12
N LYS A 277 -4.31 -13.70 1.26
CA LYS A 277 -4.26 -12.23 1.37
C LYS A 277 -2.83 -11.73 1.53
N GLY A 278 -2.58 -10.48 1.16
CA GLY A 278 -1.35 -9.77 1.51
C GLY A 278 -0.14 -9.94 0.59
N LEU A 279 -0.26 -10.57 -0.58
CA LEU A 279 0.81 -10.52 -1.60
C LEU A 279 0.94 -9.10 -2.18
N ILE A 280 2.15 -8.56 -2.11
CA ILE A 280 2.51 -7.24 -2.61
C ILE A 280 3.81 -7.34 -3.41
N TRP A 281 3.80 -6.90 -4.66
CA TRP A 281 5.00 -6.68 -5.45
C TRP A 281 5.77 -5.46 -4.96
N CYS A 282 7.09 -5.57 -4.92
CA CYS A 282 7.97 -4.53 -4.43
C CYS A 282 8.82 -3.94 -5.55
N ARG A 283 9.06 -2.62 -5.48
CA ARG A 283 10.11 -1.93 -6.24
C ARG A 283 10.94 -1.09 -5.30
N LEU A 284 12.24 -1.34 -5.26
CA LEU A 284 13.16 -0.67 -4.36
C LEU A 284 14.09 0.25 -5.15
N HIS A 285 14.11 1.53 -4.76
CA HIS A 285 15.04 2.50 -5.28
C HIS A 285 15.98 2.94 -4.17
N LEU A 286 17.25 2.59 -4.28
CA LEU A 286 18.29 3.10 -3.39
C LEU A 286 18.53 4.58 -3.69
N GLY A 287 18.54 5.39 -2.63
CA GLY A 287 18.80 6.81 -2.75
C GLY A 287 20.25 7.11 -3.10
N VAL A 288 20.48 8.23 -3.77
CA VAL A 288 21.84 8.72 -4.06
C VAL A 288 22.40 9.37 -2.79
N GLU A 289 23.67 9.10 -2.47
CA GLU A 289 24.33 9.79 -1.35
C GLU A 289 24.22 11.31 -1.55
N SER A 290 23.57 11.98 -0.60
CA SER A 290 23.65 13.43 -0.51
C SER A 290 25.06 13.78 -0.06
N THR A 291 25.96 14.03 -1.01
CA THR A 291 27.27 14.66 -0.77
C THR A 291 27.11 16.03 -0.14
#